data_AF-A0ABD1XU77-F1
#
_entry.id   AF-A0ABD1XU77-F1
#
_cell.length_a   1.000
_cell.length_b   1.000
_cell.length_c   1.000
_cell.angle_alpha   90.00
_cell.angle_beta   90.00
_cell.angle_gamma   90.00
#
_symmetry.space_group_name_H-M   'P 1'
#
loop_
_entity.id
_entity.type
_entity.pdbx_description
1 polymer ?
#
loop_
_entity_poly.entity_id
_entity_poly.type
_entity_poly.pdbx_seq_one_letter_code
_entity_poly.pdbx_strand_id
1 'polypeptide(L)'
;MENLVASSSQQPPEELVQEVNALEARQANLEATIAHMGSVEDPRPCPIDPEVSRQKVLILDLNGLLLRTCRGLAEAKRAKEFGHLPVSPVISRMIYVPRVGVSSFLEAVASEFKLII
;
A
#
# COMPACT_ATOMS: atom_id res chain seq x y z
N MET A 1 38.38 -36.20 53.76
CA MET A 1 37.16 -35.94 52.98
C MET A 1 37.64 -35.50 51.60
N GLU A 2 37.77 -36.38 50.62
CA GLU A 2 36.68 -36.98 49.82
C GLU A 2 35.71 -35.86 49.37
N ASN A 3 35.46 -35.55 48.09
CA ASN A 3 35.25 -36.49 47.00
C ASN A 3 35.20 -35.83 45.61
N LEU A 4 35.68 -36.62 44.64
CA LEU A 4 35.08 -36.89 43.32
C LEU A 4 34.92 -35.75 42.30
N VAL A 5 35.90 -35.74 41.40
CA VAL A 5 35.72 -35.63 39.95
C VAL A 5 34.53 -36.49 39.50
N ALA A 6 33.58 -35.89 38.79
CA ALA A 6 32.66 -36.61 37.92
C ALA A 6 32.63 -35.93 36.55
N SER A 7 33.46 -36.46 35.65
CA SER A 7 33.30 -36.32 34.21
C SER A 7 31.90 -36.80 33.84
N SER A 8 31.01 -35.89 33.46
CA SER A 8 29.81 -36.27 32.73
C SER A 8 30.08 -36.04 31.25
N SER A 9 30.52 -37.12 30.58
CA SER A 9 30.37 -37.27 29.15
C SER A 9 28.87 -37.40 28.86
N GLN A 10 28.14 -36.28 28.94
CA GLN A 10 26.78 -36.22 28.43
C GLN A 10 26.87 -36.24 26.91
N GLN A 11 26.53 -37.39 26.31
CA GLN A 11 26.14 -37.41 24.91
C GLN A 11 25.02 -36.38 24.72
N PRO A 12 25.06 -35.58 23.65
CA PRO A 12 24.03 -34.57 23.40
C PRO A 12 22.65 -35.24 23.40
N PRO A 13 21.64 -34.65 24.05
CA PRO A 13 20.28 -35.17 24.09
C PRO A 13 19.80 -35.51 22.68
N GLU A 14 19.13 -36.65 22.50
CA GLU A 14 18.62 -37.09 21.20
C GLU A 14 17.74 -36.01 20.52
N GLU A 15 17.04 -35.22 21.32
CA GLU A 15 16.23 -34.07 20.87
C GLU A 15 17.08 -33.00 20.16
N LEU A 16 18.27 -32.70 20.68
CA LEU A 16 19.22 -31.74 20.07
C LEU A 16 19.79 -32.28 18.75
N VAL A 17 20.03 -33.59 18.67
CA VAL A 17 20.51 -34.23 17.43
C VAL A 17 19.43 -34.22 16.35
N GLN A 18 18.17 -34.47 16.72
CA GLN A 18 17.04 -34.41 15.79
C GLN A 18 16.78 -32.99 15.28
N GLU A 19 16.92 -31.98 16.14
CA GLU A 19 16.76 -30.57 15.76
C GLU A 19 17.85 -30.13 14.77
N VAL A 20 19.11 -30.51 15.01
CA VAL A 20 20.23 -30.20 14.09
C VAL A 20 20.00 -30.87 12.72
N ASN A 21 19.63 -32.15 12.69
CA ASN A 21 19.33 -32.85 11.44
C ASN A 21 18.16 -32.21 10.67
N ALA A 22 17.13 -31.74 11.39
CA ALA A 22 16.00 -31.04 10.78
C ALA A 22 16.39 -29.67 10.20
N LEU A 23 17.34 -28.98 10.83
CA LEU A 23 17.86 -27.69 10.36
C LEU A 23 18.75 -27.86 9.13
N GLU A 24 19.65 -28.85 9.11
CA GLU A 24 20.48 -29.16 7.94
C GLU A 24 19.63 -29.53 6.72
N ALA A 25 18.57 -30.34 6.92
CA ALA A 25 17.64 -30.68 5.85
C ALA A 25 16.87 -29.45 5.32
N ARG A 26 16.49 -28.52 6.20
CA ARG A 26 15.85 -27.25 5.79
C ARG A 26 16.81 -26.35 5.02
N GLN A 27 18.07 -26.28 5.42
CA GLN A 27 19.09 -25.50 4.75
C GLN A 27 19.36 -26.03 3.34
N ALA A 28 19.53 -27.35 3.18
CA ALA A 28 19.71 -27.96 1.87
C ALA A 28 18.53 -27.69 0.91
N ASN A 29 17.29 -27.72 1.42
CA ASN A 29 16.10 -27.40 0.64
C ASN A 29 16.05 -25.92 0.21
N LEU A 30 16.47 -25.00 1.08
CA LEU A 30 16.54 -23.57 0.76
C LEU A 30 17.61 -23.29 -0.30
N GLU A 31 18.80 -23.88 -0.17
CA GLU A 31 19.89 -23.72 -1.14
C GLU A 31 19.49 -24.27 -2.53
N ALA A 32 18.83 -25.44 -2.58
CA ALA A 32 18.29 -26.00 -3.82
C ALA A 32 17.22 -25.09 -4.47
N THR A 33 16.37 -24.48 -3.65
CA THR A 33 15.32 -23.56 -4.13
C THR A 33 15.93 -22.27 -4.71
N ILE A 34 16.92 -21.69 -4.03
CA ILE A 34 17.61 -20.48 -4.48
C ILE A 34 18.36 -20.75 -5.79
N ALA A 35 19.05 -21.90 -5.90
CA ALA A 35 19.71 -22.30 -7.13
C ALA A 35 18.75 -22.44 -8.34
N HIS A 36 17.48 -22.82 -8.09
CA HIS A 36 16.45 -22.85 -9.13
C HIS A 36 15.88 -21.47 -9.50
N MET A 37 15.93 -20.48 -8.61
CA MET A 37 15.41 -19.13 -8.90
C MET A 37 16.41 -18.23 -9.66
N GLY A 38 17.67 -18.67 -9.85
CA GLY A 38 18.73 -17.89 -10.48
C GLY A 38 18.73 -17.83 -12.02
N SER A 39 17.72 -18.38 -12.71
CA SER A 39 17.62 -18.37 -14.19
C SER A 39 16.37 -17.64 -14.69
N VAL A 40 16.08 -16.47 -14.12
CA VAL A 40 15.24 -15.49 -14.82
C VAL A 40 16.21 -14.70 -15.69
N GLU A 41 16.25 -15.00 -17.00
CA GLU A 41 16.87 -14.11 -17.99
C GLU A 41 16.43 -12.69 -17.64
N ASP A 42 17.38 -11.78 -17.42
CA ASP A 42 17.11 -10.38 -17.12
C ASP A 42 16.09 -9.90 -18.16
N PRO A 43 14.82 -9.68 -17.77
CA PRO A 43 13.80 -9.28 -18.70
C PRO A 43 14.10 -7.81 -18.95
N ARG A 44 15.07 -7.56 -19.85
CA ARG A 44 15.39 -6.22 -20.30
C ARG A 44 14.05 -5.59 -20.65
N PRO A 45 13.64 -4.53 -19.93
CA PRO A 45 12.31 -3.99 -20.12
C PRO A 45 12.18 -3.65 -21.60
N CYS A 46 11.14 -4.19 -22.24
CA CYS A 46 10.82 -3.84 -23.61
C CYS A 46 10.84 -2.30 -23.70
N PRO A 47 11.53 -1.70 -24.68
CA PRO A 47 11.54 -0.26 -24.82
C PRO A 47 10.10 0.23 -24.91
N ILE A 48 9.69 1.01 -23.90
CA ILE A 48 8.35 1.59 -23.85
C ILE A 48 8.27 2.53 -25.04
N ASP A 49 7.32 2.26 -25.93
CA ASP A 49 7.06 3.08 -27.09
C ASP A 49 6.79 4.54 -26.64
N PRO A 50 7.65 5.51 -26.99
CA PRO A 50 7.59 6.86 -26.43
C PRO A 50 6.32 7.63 -26.82
N GLU A 51 5.57 7.16 -27.82
CA GLU A 51 4.27 7.71 -28.21
C GLU A 51 3.10 7.14 -27.38
N VAL A 52 3.24 5.96 -26.78
CA VAL A 52 2.15 5.27 -26.06
C VAL A 52 2.08 5.66 -24.58
N SER A 53 3.11 6.32 -24.03
CA SER A 53 3.24 6.55 -22.58
C SER A 53 3.54 8.00 -22.19
N ARG A 54 2.76 8.97 -22.70
CA ARG A 54 2.93 10.37 -22.28
C ARG A 54 1.68 11.06 -21.75
N GLN A 55 0.60 10.32 -21.48
CA GLN A 55 -0.48 10.92 -20.69
C GLN A 55 -0.02 10.99 -19.23
N LYS A 56 0.36 12.20 -18.81
CA LYS A 56 0.77 12.47 -17.43
C LYS A 56 -0.40 12.14 -16.50
N VAL A 57 -0.10 11.57 -15.34
CA VAL A 57 -1.12 11.25 -14.33
C VAL A 57 -1.14 12.35 -13.28
N LEU A 58 -2.33 12.85 -12.94
CA LEU A 58 -2.53 13.81 -11.86
C LEU A 58 -3.37 13.18 -10.76
N ILE A 59 -2.79 13.09 -9.56
CA ILE A 59 -3.46 12.55 -8.36
C ILE A 59 -3.96 13.73 -7.53
N LEU A 60 -5.25 13.73 -7.21
CA LEU A 60 -5.95 14.85 -6.56
C LEU A 60 -6.62 14.36 -5.28
N ASP A 61 -6.29 14.99 -4.15
CA ASP A 61 -7.03 14.71 -2.92
C ASP A 61 -8.47 15.26 -3.02
N LEU A 62 -9.44 14.49 -2.52
CA LEU A 62 -10.84 14.89 -2.55
C LEU A 62 -11.12 15.95 -1.46
N ASN A 63 -10.65 15.73 -0.23
CA ASN A 63 -10.95 16.58 0.90
C ASN A 63 -9.98 17.77 0.97
N GLY A 64 -10.50 18.98 1.12
CA GLY A 64 -9.69 20.20 1.24
C GLY A 64 -9.23 20.78 -0.08
N LEU A 65 -8.97 19.95 -1.10
CA LEU A 65 -8.57 20.40 -2.45
C LEU A 65 -9.77 20.55 -3.40
N LEU A 66 -10.56 19.50 -3.65
CA LEU A 66 -11.70 19.56 -4.57
C LEU A 66 -13.00 20.01 -3.88
N LEU A 67 -13.19 19.59 -2.63
CA LEU A 67 -14.36 19.94 -1.83
C LEU A 67 -14.00 20.11 -0.36
N ARG A 68 -14.83 20.84 0.38
CA ARG A 68 -14.78 20.91 1.84
C ARG A 68 -15.90 20.06 2.40
N THR A 69 -15.56 19.19 3.35
CA THR A 69 -16.56 18.45 4.12
C THR A 69 -16.96 19.28 5.35
N CYS A 70 -18.24 19.57 5.48
CA CYS A 70 -18.83 20.32 6.57
C CYS A 70 -19.80 19.44 7.36
N ARG A 71 -19.99 19.75 8.64
CA ARG A 71 -20.98 19.10 9.50
C ARG A 71 -22.02 20.11 9.99
N GLY A 72 -23.28 19.69 9.99
CA GLY A 72 -24.37 20.40 10.66
C GLY A 72 -25.25 21.27 9.76
N LEU A 73 -26.49 21.48 10.22
CA LEU A 73 -27.55 22.15 9.45
C LEU A 73 -27.23 23.60 9.06
N ALA A 74 -26.45 24.33 9.87
CA ALA A 74 -26.12 25.73 9.61
C ALA A 74 -25.20 25.90 8.39
N GLU A 75 -24.21 25.01 8.22
CA GLU A 75 -23.37 24.95 7.02
C GLU A 75 -24.19 24.52 5.80
N ALA A 76 -25.15 23.60 5.96
CA ALA A 76 -26.04 23.16 4.88
C ALA A 76 -26.91 24.29 4.34
N LYS A 77 -27.49 25.09 5.25
CA LYS A 77 -28.31 26.25 4.88
C LYS A 77 -27.49 27.27 4.10
N ARG A 78 -26.30 27.62 4.59
CA ARG A 78 -25.38 28.53 3.88
C ARG A 78 -24.96 27.98 2.53
N ALA A 79 -24.56 26.71 2.44
CA ALA A 79 -24.18 26.09 1.16
C ALA A 79 -25.32 26.18 0.13
N LYS A 80 -26.56 25.94 0.56
CA LYS A 80 -27.76 26.08 -0.29
C LYS A 80 -27.99 27.52 -0.75
N GLU A 81 -27.75 28.52 0.10
CA GLU A 81 -27.84 29.94 -0.25
C GLU A 81 -26.84 30.33 -1.35
N PHE A 82 -25.65 29.73 -1.34
CA PHE A 82 -24.63 29.92 -2.39
C PHE A 82 -24.85 29.03 -3.63
N GLY A 83 -25.99 28.35 -3.74
CA GLY A 83 -26.30 27.48 -4.89
C GLY A 83 -25.56 26.15 -4.90
N HIS A 84 -24.84 25.80 -3.82
CA HIS A 84 -24.26 24.47 -3.68
C HIS A 84 -25.35 23.48 -3.23
N LEU A 85 -25.58 22.43 -4.03
CA LEU A 85 -26.46 21.35 -3.62
C LEU A 85 -25.73 20.50 -2.57
N PRO A 86 -26.21 20.44 -1.31
CA PRO A 86 -25.63 19.54 -0.32
C PRO A 86 -25.87 18.10 -0.78
N VAL A 87 -24.82 17.41 -1.20
CA VAL A 87 -24.88 15.96 -1.47
C VAL A 87 -24.89 15.24 -0.12
N SER A 88 -26.04 15.17 0.55
CA SER A 88 -26.13 14.47 1.83
C SER A 88 -26.89 13.15 1.67
N PRO A 89 -26.25 11.99 1.90
CA PRO A 89 -26.99 10.81 2.27
C PRO A 89 -27.61 11.08 3.64
N VAL A 90 -28.92 10.87 3.74
CA VAL A 90 -29.84 11.10 4.88
C VAL A 90 -29.32 10.58 6.25
N ILE A 91 -28.21 9.84 6.27
CA ILE A 91 -27.65 9.11 7.41
C ILE A 91 -26.47 9.83 8.09
N SER A 92 -25.68 10.69 7.41
CA SER A 92 -24.38 11.16 7.98
C SER A 92 -24.30 12.63 8.42
N ARG A 93 -25.31 13.47 8.14
CA ARG A 93 -25.27 14.95 8.37
C ARG A 93 -24.01 15.64 7.78
N MET A 94 -23.29 14.97 6.90
CA MET A 94 -22.15 15.55 6.20
C MET A 94 -22.65 16.26 4.95
N ILE A 95 -22.06 17.43 4.71
CA ILE A 95 -22.34 18.29 3.58
C ILE A 95 -21.03 18.49 2.86
N TYR A 96 -21.01 18.16 1.58
CA TYR A 96 -19.86 18.41 0.72
C TYR A 96 -20.08 19.72 -0.03
N VAL A 97 -19.15 20.65 0.14
CA VAL A 97 -19.16 21.95 -0.53
C VAL A 97 -18.02 21.96 -1.54
N PRO A 98 -18.32 21.90 -2.86
CA PRO A 98 -17.29 22.00 -3.89
C PRO A 98 -16.53 23.32 -3.77
N ARG A 99 -15.23 23.31 -4.06
CA ARG A 99 -14.43 24.54 -4.15
C ARG A 99 -14.87 25.35 -5.38
N VAL A 100 -14.83 26.67 -5.25
CA VAL A 100 -15.14 27.58 -6.36
C VAL A 100 -14.18 27.29 -7.52
N GLY A 101 -14.73 27.11 -8.72
CA GLY A 101 -13.94 26.83 -9.94
C GLY A 101 -13.48 25.38 -10.09
N VAL A 102 -13.86 24.46 -9.19
CA VAL A 102 -13.41 23.06 -9.27
C VAL A 102 -13.81 22.38 -10.58
N SER A 103 -15.01 22.68 -11.12
CA SER A 103 -15.47 22.13 -12.39
C SER A 103 -14.57 22.58 -13.55
N SER A 104 -14.33 23.90 -13.66
CA SER A 104 -13.47 24.46 -14.70
C SER A 104 -12.02 24.00 -14.56
N PHE A 105 -11.53 23.83 -13.33
CA PHE A 105 -10.21 23.26 -13.08
C PHE A 105 -10.12 21.82 -13.61
N LEU A 106 -11.06 20.95 -13.23
CA LEU A 106 -11.08 19.55 -13.65
C LEU A 106 -11.21 19.40 -15.17
N GLU A 107 -12.05 20.23 -15.81
CA GLU A 107 -12.18 20.27 -17.27
C GLU A 107 -10.86 20.64 -17.96
N ALA A 108 -10.17 21.66 -17.46
CA ALA A 108 -8.88 22.07 -18.02
C ALA A 108 -7.84 20.94 -17.90
N VAL A 109 -7.67 20.37 -16.71
CA VAL A 109 -6.64 19.35 -16.48
C VAL A 109 -6.98 17.99 -17.11
N ALA A 110 -8.26 17.66 -17.33
CA ALA A 110 -8.64 16.39 -17.97
C ALA A 110 -8.20 16.30 -19.44
N SER A 111 -7.96 17.44 -20.09
CA SER A 111 -7.47 17.46 -21.48
C SER A 111 -5.98 17.08 -21.60
N GLU A 112 -5.22 17.22 -20.50
CA GLU A 112 -3.76 17.03 -20.48
C GLU A 112 -3.33 15.85 -19.60
N PHE A 113 -4.15 15.50 -18.59
CA PHE A 113 -3.80 14.53 -17.57
C PHE A 113 -4.86 13.44 -17.44
N LYS A 114 -4.41 12.22 -17.12
CA LYS A 114 -5.27 11.18 -16.56
C LYS A 114 -5.48 11.50 -15.08
N LEU A 115 -6.71 11.79 -14.69
CA LEU A 115 -7.04 12.17 -13.32
C LEU A 115 -7.32 10.94 -12.45
N ILE A 116 -6.75 10.93 -11.24
CA ILE A 116 -7.05 9.98 -10.17
C ILE A 116 -7.44 10.79 -8.93
N ILE A 117 -8.60 10.48 -8.35
CA ILE A 117 -9.11 11.08 -7.12
C ILE A 117 -8.94 10.08 -5.98
#